data_AF-A0A6J4TY76-F1
#
_entry.id   AF-A0A6J4TY76-F1
#
_cell.length_a   1.000
_cell.length_b   1.000
_cell.length_c   1.000
_cell.angle_alpha   90.00
_cell.angle_beta   90.00
_cell.angle_gamma   90.00
#
_symmetry.space_group_name_H-M   'P 1'
#
loop_
_entity.id
_entity.type
_entity.pdbx_description
1 polymer ?
#
loop_
_entity_poly.entity_id
_entity_poly.type
_entity_poly.pdbx_seq_one_letter_code
_entity_poly.pdbx_strand_id
1 'polypeptide(L)'
;MGKMRAELVDPEELERTKQQLKSSTLLALESTAARMNRVGRSVILGTELLSPDEIAEKIEAVTAQDVMRLANDHLDTEKMYLSAVGPKELDLGRYLG
;
A
#
# COMPACT_ATOMS: atom_id res chain seq x y z
N MET A 1 12.05 2.78 -7.72
CA MET A 1 12.00 2.86 -6.24
C MET A 1 12.84 3.99 -5.67
N GLY A 2 14.05 4.27 -6.19
CA GLY A 2 14.85 5.41 -5.72
C GLY A 2 14.17 6.78 -5.83
N LYS A 3 13.32 7.00 -6.85
CA LYS A 3 12.60 8.27 -7.06
C LYS A 3 11.75 8.68 -5.84
N MET A 4 10.90 7.78 -5.32
CA MET A 4 10.05 8.07 -4.14
C MET A 4 10.83 8.29 -2.84
N ARG A 5 12.10 7.88 -2.78
CA ARG A 5 12.99 8.14 -1.63
C ARG A 5 13.67 9.50 -1.72
N ALA A 6 13.89 9.99 -2.94
CA ALA A 6 14.70 11.18 -3.22
C ALA A 6 13.87 12.45 -3.46
N GLU A 7 12.62 12.32 -3.90
CA GLU A 7 11.74 13.43 -4.20
C GLU A 7 10.31 13.18 -3.71
N LEU A 8 9.60 14.27 -3.43
CA LEU A 8 8.18 14.22 -3.12
C LEU A 8 7.40 13.73 -4.34
N VAL A 9 6.37 12.92 -4.08
CA VAL A 9 5.42 12.53 -5.13
C VAL A 9 4.70 13.74 -5.68
N ASP A 10 4.34 13.66 -6.96
CA ASP A 10 3.59 14.72 -7.62
C ASP A 10 2.24 14.94 -6.91
N PRO A 11 1.84 16.21 -6.63
CA PRO A 11 0.60 16.49 -5.93
C PRO A 11 -0.66 16.00 -6.65
N GLU A 12 -0.70 16.07 -7.98
CA GLU A 12 -1.83 15.59 -8.77
C GLU A 12 -1.90 14.07 -8.75
N GLU A 13 -0.74 13.40 -8.85
CA GLU A 13 -0.67 11.94 -8.70
C GLU A 13 -1.12 11.47 -7.31
N LEU A 14 -0.69 12.17 -6.25
CA LEU A 14 -1.09 11.87 -4.88
C LEU A 14 -2.60 12.02 -4.71
N GLU A 15 -3.17 13.14 -5.17
CA GLU A 15 -4.60 13.41 -5.08
C GLU A 15 -5.43 12.37 -5.84
N ARG A 16 -5.05 12.07 -7.09
CA ARG A 16 -5.71 11.04 -7.89
C ARG A 16 -5.68 9.68 -7.20
N THR A 17 -4.53 9.31 -6.63
CA THR A 17 -4.35 8.04 -5.91
C THR A 17 -5.23 7.98 -4.66
N LYS A 18 -5.32 9.07 -3.89
CA LYS A 18 -6.22 9.17 -2.73
C LYS A 18 -7.68 8.97 -3.12
N GLN A 19 -8.16 9.64 -4.18
CA GLN A 19 -9.53 9.49 -4.64
C GLN A 19 -9.83 8.05 -5.11
N GLN A 20 -8.89 7.42 -5.81
CA GLN A 20 -9.03 6.02 -6.24
C GLN A 20 -9.11 5.06 -5.04
N LEU A 21 -8.22 5.23 -4.05
CA LEU A 21 -8.20 4.41 -2.83
C LEU A 21 -9.48 4.58 -2.00
N LYS A 22 -9.93 5.82 -1.81
CA LYS A 22 -11.17 6.13 -1.09
C LYS A 22 -12.38 5.48 -1.77
N SER A 23 -12.54 5.67 -3.08
CA SER A 23 -13.64 5.10 -3.85
C SER A 23 -13.67 3.58 -3.79
N SER A 24 -12.55 2.92 -4.12
CA SER A 24 -12.46 1.46 -4.11
C SER A 24 -12.67 0.85 -2.72
N THR A 25 -12.17 1.51 -1.67
CA THR A 25 -12.36 1.06 -0.29
C THR A 25 -13.83 1.16 0.14
N LEU A 26 -14.49 2.29 -0.13
CA LEU A 26 -15.89 2.49 0.23
C LEU A 26 -16.81 1.52 -0.51
N LEU A 27 -16.58 1.30 -1.81
CA LEU A 27 -17.32 0.32 -2.61
C LEU A 27 -17.13 -1.11 -2.07
N ALA A 28 -15.90 -1.50 -1.69
CA ALA A 28 -15.66 -2.80 -1.08
C ALA A 28 -16.46 -3.00 0.23
N LEU A 29 -16.74 -1.91 0.95
CA LEU A 29 -17.57 -1.93 2.15
C LEU A 29 -19.06 -2.04 1.89
N GLU A 30 -19.54 -2.13 0.64
CA GLU A 30 -20.96 -2.46 0.38
C GLU A 30 -21.22 -3.96 0.50
N SER A 31 -20.19 -4.78 0.34
CA SER A 31 -20.29 -6.23 0.45
C SER A 31 -20.38 -6.71 1.91
N THR A 32 -21.44 -7.44 2.24
CA THR A 32 -21.61 -8.09 3.55
C THR A 32 -20.44 -9.02 3.89
N ALA A 33 -19.91 -9.76 2.91
CA ALA A 33 -18.78 -10.64 3.11
C ALA A 33 -17.50 -9.87 3.46
N ALA A 34 -17.25 -8.74 2.77
CA ALA A 34 -16.11 -7.88 3.06
C ALA A 34 -16.22 -7.24 4.46
N ARG A 35 -17.42 -6.75 4.83
CA ARG A 35 -17.71 -6.25 6.17
C ARG A 35 -17.39 -7.30 7.23
N MET A 36 -17.86 -8.53 7.03
CA MET A 36 -17.66 -9.60 8.02
C MET A 36 -16.21 -10.05 8.14
N ASN A 37 -15.46 -10.09 7.03
CA ASN A 37 -14.03 -10.37 7.08
C ASN A 37 -13.28 -9.30 7.90
N ARG A 38 -13.66 -8.03 7.71
CA ARG A 38 -13.04 -6.90 8.44
C ARG A 38 -13.32 -6.97 9.94
N VAL A 39 -14.55 -7.26 10.34
CA VAL A 39 -14.92 -7.48 11.75
C VAL A 39 -14.13 -8.65 12.35
N GLY A 40 -14.08 -9.79 11.65
CA GLY A 40 -13.32 -10.95 12.10
C GLY A 40 -11.84 -10.66 12.31
N ARG A 41 -11.20 -9.96 11.35
CA ARG A 41 -9.80 -9.52 11.49
C ARG A 41 -9.59 -8.57 12.66
N SER A 42 -10.49 -7.61 12.85
CA SER A 42 -10.42 -6.66 13.98
C SER A 42 -10.45 -7.37 15.32
N VAL A 43 -11.33 -8.37 15.49
CA VAL A 43 -11.39 -9.18 16.72
C VAL A 43 -10.11 -9.99 16.92
N ILE A 44 -9.61 -10.66 15.88
CA ILE A 44 -8.40 -11.51 15.97
C ILE A 44 -7.15 -10.69 16.30
N LEU A 45 -7.02 -9.52 15.67
CA LEU A 45 -5.82 -8.68 15.78
C LEU A 45 -5.92 -7.65 16.92
N GLY A 46 -7.08 -7.53 17.57
CA GLY A 46 -7.34 -6.52 18.58
C GLY A 46 -7.27 -5.08 18.03
N THR A 47 -7.53 -4.90 16.74
CA THR A 47 -7.47 -3.59 16.09
C THR A 47 -8.82 -2.91 16.08
N GLU A 48 -8.83 -1.58 16.16
CA GLU A 48 -10.05 -0.78 16.04
C GLU A 48 -10.77 -1.02 14.71
N LEU A 49 -12.11 -1.00 14.75
CA LEU A 49 -12.96 -1.11 13.57
C LEU A 49 -13.43 0.29 13.14
N LEU A 50 -12.63 0.93 12.28
CA LEU A 50 -12.90 2.28 11.79
C LEU A 50 -14.17 2.36 10.94
N SER A 51 -15.00 3.37 11.13
CA SER A 51 -16.12 3.69 10.24
C SER A 51 -15.63 4.05 8.82
N PRO A 52 -16.51 3.99 7.80
CA PRO A 52 -16.17 4.43 6.45
C PRO A 52 -15.64 5.87 6.40
N ASP A 53 -16.21 6.78 7.20
CA ASP A 53 -15.79 8.18 7.27
C ASP A 53 -14.40 8.33 7.88
N GLU A 54 -14.10 7.64 8.99
CA GLU A 54 -12.76 7.64 9.59
C GLU A 54 -11.68 7.08 8.64
N ILE A 55 -12.04 6.09 7.82
CA ILE A 55 -11.14 5.57 6.78
C ILE A 55 -10.89 6.64 5.72
N ALA A 56 -11.95 7.31 5.25
CA ALA A 56 -11.83 8.36 4.26
C ALA A 56 -10.97 9.53 4.76
N GLU A 57 -11.18 9.97 6.00
CA GLU A 57 -10.39 11.02 6.65
C GLU A 57 -8.91 10.64 6.78
N LYS A 58 -8.61 9.40 7.18
CA LYS A 58 -7.22 8.92 7.27
C LYS A 58 -6.53 8.87 5.90
N ILE A 59 -7.24 8.50 4.84
CA ILE A 59 -6.70 8.54 3.47
C ILE A 59 -6.42 9.98 3.05
N GLU A 60 -7.35 10.89 3.33
CA GLU A 60 -7.25 12.31 2.96
C GLU A 60 -6.10 13.01 3.68
N ALA A 61 -5.83 12.64 4.94
CA ALA A 61 -4.75 13.21 5.76
C ALA A 61 -3.32 12.87 5.28
N VAL A 62 -3.15 11.90 4.38
CA VAL A 62 -1.81 11.48 3.91
C VAL A 62 -1.11 12.60 3.16
N THR A 63 0.14 12.90 3.50
CA THR A 63 0.95 13.91 2.80
C THR A 63 2.02 13.27 1.90
N ALA A 64 2.56 14.04 0.96
CA ALA A 64 3.70 13.59 0.15
C ALA A 64 4.94 13.29 1.03
N GLN A 65 5.08 14.01 2.16
CA GLN A 65 6.13 13.80 3.14
C GLN A 65 5.96 12.45 3.85
N ASP A 66 4.72 12.04 4.19
CA ASP A 66 4.47 10.72 4.77
C ASP A 66 4.89 9.60 3.82
N VAL A 67 4.58 9.76 2.52
CA VAL A 67 4.97 8.81 1.47
C VAL A 67 6.49 8.71 1.37
N MET A 68 7.19 9.85 1.30
CA MET A 68 8.65 9.88 1.21
C MET A 68 9.32 9.32 2.48
N ARG A 69 8.76 9.59 3.67
CA ARG A 69 9.23 9.01 4.94
C ARG A 69 9.14 7.48 4.90
N LEU A 70 7.96 6.93 4.59
CA LEU A 70 7.78 5.48 4.50
C LEU A 70 8.62 4.84 3.40
N ALA A 71 8.82 5.53 2.27
CA ALA A 71 9.73 5.07 1.22
C ALA A 71 11.16 4.93 1.75
N ASN A 72 11.63 5.87 2.57
CA ASN A 72 12.95 5.82 3.17
C ASN A 72 13.07 4.74 4.26
N ASP A 73 12.00 4.49 5.02
CA ASP A 73 11.99 3.47 6.08
C ASP A 73 11.91 2.04 5.53
N HIS A 74 11.24 1.83 4.39
CA HIS A 74 10.88 0.49 3.92
C HIS A 74 11.45 0.08 2.56
N LEU A 75 11.81 1.02 1.67
CA LEU A 75 12.34 0.68 0.34
C LEU A 75 13.88 0.64 0.34
N ASP A 76 14.44 -0.03 1.34
CA ASP A 76 15.87 -0.30 1.47
C ASP A 76 16.26 -1.49 0.57
N THR A 77 16.97 -1.20 -0.51
CA THR A 77 17.37 -2.21 -1.51
C THR A 77 18.30 -3.28 -0.94
N GLU A 78 19.09 -2.94 0.08
CA GLU A 78 19.99 -3.89 0.75
C GLU A 78 19.23 -4.93 1.58
N LYS A 79 17.96 -4.65 1.91
CA LYS A 79 17.08 -5.55 2.69
C LYS A 79 15.98 -6.17 1.82
N MET A 80 16.07 -6.02 0.49
CA MET A 80 15.11 -6.62 -0.43
C MET A 80 15.46 -8.08 -0.73
N TYR A 81 14.43 -8.91 -0.73
CA TYR A 81 14.51 -10.29 -1.19
C TYR A 81 13.84 -10.40 -2.55
N LEU A 82 14.52 -11.01 -3.51
CA LEU A 82 13.98 -11.27 -4.84
C LEU A 82 13.66 -12.76 -4.97
N SER A 83 12.45 -13.07 -5.40
CA SER A 83 12.01 -14.41 -5.77
C SER A 83 11.39 -14.35 -7.16
N ALA A 84 11.79 -15.25 -8.05
CA ALA A 84 11.26 -15.33 -9.41
C ALA A 84 10.90 -16.79 -9.74
N VAL A 85 9.82 -16.96 -10.50
CA VAL A 85 9.34 -18.26 -10.99
C VAL A 85 9.36 -18.22 -12.50
N GLY A 86 10.00 -19.20 -13.12
CA GLY A 86 10.15 -19.27 -14.56
C GLY A 86 10.48 -20.68 -15.03
N PRO A 87 10.58 -20.86 -16.35
CA PRO A 87 11.01 -22.12 -16.93
C PRO A 87 12.43 -22.48 -16.45
N LYS A 88 12.79 -23.77 -16.47
CA LYS A 88 14.02 -24.31 -15.87
C LYS A 88 15.29 -23.68 -16.46
N GLU A 89 15.21 -23.19 -17.69
CA GLU A 89 16.31 -22.55 -18.41
C GLU A 89 16.54 -21.09 -17.99
N LEU A 90 15.71 -20.53 -17.10
CA LEU A 90 15.85 -19.17 -16.61
C LEU A 90 17.01 -19.07 -15.59
N ASP A 91 18.18 -18.70 -16.08
CA ASP A 91 19.34 -18.38 -15.25
C ASP A 91 19.23 -16.97 -14.68
N LEU A 92 18.66 -16.85 -13.48
CA LEU A 92 18.54 -15.58 -12.74
C LEU A 92 19.89 -15.01 -12.32
N GLY A 93 20.93 -15.84 -12.17
CA GLY A 93 22.28 -15.39 -11.81
C GLY A 93 22.93 -14.54 -12.90
N ARG A 94 22.56 -14.76 -14.17
CA ARG A 94 23.04 -13.96 -15.31
C ARG A 94 22.44 -12.56 -15.39
N TYR A 95 21.26 -12.32 -14.80
CA TYR A 95 20.54 -11.04 -14.91
C TYR A 95 20.62 -10.17 -13.65
N LEU A 96 21.10 -10.74 -12.54
CA LEU A 96 21.15 -10.10 -11.23
C LEU A 96 22.58 -9.94 -10.68
N GLY A 97 23.60 -10.24 -11.52
CA GLY A 97 25.02 -10.06 -11.22
C GLY A 97 25.60 -8.81 -11.87
#